data_AF-A0A8J5F8U1-F1
#
_entry.id   AF-A0A8J5F8U1-F1
#
_cell.length_a   1.000
_cell.length_b   1.000
_cell.length_c   1.000
_cell.angle_alpha   90.00
_cell.angle_beta   90.00
_cell.angle_gamma   90.00
#
_symmetry.space_group_name_H-M   'P 1'
#
loop_
_entity.id
_entity.type
_entity.pdbx_description
1 polymer ?
#
loop_
_entity_poly.entity_id
_entity_poly.type
_entity_poly.pdbx_seq_one_letter_code
_entity_poly.pdbx_strand_id
1 'polypeptide(L)'
;MCLSDPHPFCALVGSLIYLTITRPDIALSIGVVSRYMQEPRKPHFEEAKKILKYVNSTLNMSLFYEKGVEFPFQGFVDADFGGDLDDWRSTSSFIFLCGTTSVSWCSKKQGILEELCWSKMTSNGGSGDGHAKQPLFSFGVITDIQYADIPNGHSFHGVPRYYRHSIQVLQRAVRQWNDDQKKKKVQFSMNFGDIVDGYCPKSESLSAVQKVVKEFERFNGPTYHMIGNHCLYNLPRNQLISLLNLPSESDHLYYDFSPSPEYRFVVLDPYDISAIGWPHDHPNTLAASRILKAKNPNADKNNPAGMEGLEQRFVMFNGALGKDQLRWLDDVLRESTKKKQKVIVCCHLPLYPEAASALALPWNYEDVLTLIHRYGCVKACLSGHDHKGGYAVDSHGIHHRVLEAALECPLGSNAFGCIDVYDDRLSLVGTDRLKSTEMAFR
;
A
#
# COMPACT_ATOMS: atom_id res chain seq x y z
N MET A 1 13.68 1.00 -43.97
CA MET A 1 13.61 -0.33 -44.64
C MET A 1 14.17 -1.37 -43.71
N CYS A 2 13.40 -2.42 -43.44
CA CYS A 2 13.85 -3.59 -42.68
C CYS A 2 14.96 -4.33 -43.43
N LEU A 3 15.80 -5.07 -42.71
CA LEU A 3 16.83 -5.90 -43.33
C LEU A 3 16.18 -7.02 -44.13
N SER A 4 16.74 -7.33 -45.31
CA SER A 4 16.28 -8.44 -46.16
C SER A 4 16.55 -9.81 -45.53
N ASP A 5 17.59 -9.90 -44.69
CA ASP A 5 17.92 -11.08 -43.88
C ASP A 5 18.25 -10.63 -42.43
N PRO A 6 17.45 -11.02 -41.42
CA PRO A 6 17.70 -10.68 -40.02
C PRO A 6 18.78 -11.55 -39.37
N HIS A 7 19.17 -12.69 -39.97
CA HIS A 7 20.06 -13.66 -39.33
C HIS A 7 21.43 -13.07 -38.90
N PRO A 8 22.14 -12.27 -39.73
CA PRO A 8 23.42 -11.66 -39.32
C PRO A 8 23.29 -10.71 -38.13
N PHE A 9 22.17 -10.00 -38.02
CA PHE A 9 21.89 -9.12 -36.90
C PHE A 9 21.65 -9.94 -35.62
N CYS A 10 20.76 -10.93 -35.68
CA CYS A 10 20.43 -11.77 -34.52
C CYS A 10 21.64 -12.56 -34.01
N ALA A 11 22.48 -13.09 -34.90
CA ALA A 11 23.71 -13.80 -34.52
C ALA A 11 24.71 -12.87 -33.82
N LEU A 12 24.91 -11.65 -34.33
CA LEU A 12 25.77 -10.65 -33.72
C LEU A 12 25.26 -10.23 -32.34
N VAL A 13 23.99 -9.86 -32.23
CA VAL A 13 23.38 -9.43 -30.97
C VAL A 13 23.39 -10.56 -29.94
N GLY A 14 23.07 -11.81 -30.33
CA GLY A 14 23.17 -12.97 -29.45
C GLY A 14 24.58 -13.18 -28.89
N SER A 15 25.60 -13.02 -29.74
CA SER A 15 27.01 -13.12 -29.32
C SER A 15 27.40 -12.00 -28.35
N LEU A 16 26.90 -10.78 -28.57
CA LEU A 16 27.17 -9.65 -27.68
C LEU A 16 26.41 -9.73 -26.35
N ILE A 17 25.21 -10.33 -26.32
CA ILE A 17 24.49 -10.62 -25.07
C ILE A 17 25.34 -11.50 -24.16
N TYR A 18 26.00 -12.52 -24.71
CA TYR A 18 26.89 -13.37 -23.93
C TYR A 18 28.05 -12.59 -23.28
N LEU A 19 28.63 -11.62 -24.01
CA LEU A 19 29.70 -10.78 -23.49
C LEU A 19 29.27 -9.88 -22.32
N THR A 20 27.97 -9.59 -22.16
CA THR A 20 27.49 -8.79 -21.02
C THR A 20 27.73 -9.45 -19.66
N ILE A 21 28.00 -10.76 -19.62
CA ILE A 21 28.34 -11.51 -18.39
C ILE A 21 29.68 -11.07 -17.81
N THR A 22 30.61 -10.58 -18.64
CA THR A 22 31.95 -10.14 -18.21
C THR A 22 32.22 -8.67 -18.51
N ARG A 23 31.34 -8.00 -19.26
CA ARG A 23 31.46 -6.61 -19.69
C ARG A 23 30.24 -5.78 -19.25
N PRO A 24 30.25 -5.22 -18.02
CA PRO A 24 29.15 -4.38 -17.54
C PRO A 24 28.93 -3.13 -18.38
N ASP A 25 30.00 -2.59 -18.97
CA ASP A 25 30.02 -1.33 -19.70
C ASP A 25 29.22 -1.35 -21.02
N ILE A 26 28.89 -2.53 -21.55
CA ILE A 26 28.05 -2.67 -22.77
C ILE A 26 26.61 -3.11 -22.48
N ALA A 27 26.26 -3.40 -21.22
CA ALA A 27 24.99 -4.06 -20.86
C ALA A 27 23.75 -3.24 -21.29
N LEU A 28 23.79 -1.91 -21.10
CA LEU A 28 22.70 -1.02 -21.52
C LEU A 28 22.54 -0.99 -23.04
N SER A 29 23.64 -0.74 -23.77
CA SER A 29 23.61 -0.64 -25.23
C SER A 29 23.11 -1.92 -25.89
N ILE A 30 23.52 -3.08 -25.37
CA ILE A 30 23.04 -4.38 -25.84
C ILE A 30 21.55 -4.57 -25.50
N GLY A 31 21.12 -4.19 -24.30
CA GLY A 31 19.70 -4.24 -23.90
C GLY A 31 18.78 -3.34 -24.73
N VAL A 32 19.29 -2.28 -25.36
CA VAL A 32 18.56 -1.45 -26.33
C VAL A 32 18.49 -2.14 -27.69
N VAL A 33 19.63 -2.55 -28.25
CA VAL A 33 19.70 -3.15 -29.58
C VAL A 33 18.93 -4.48 -29.65
N SER A 34 18.94 -5.27 -28.57
CA SER A 34 18.22 -6.56 -28.52
C SER A 34 16.70 -6.43 -28.63
N ARG A 35 16.13 -5.24 -28.42
CA ARG A 35 14.68 -4.98 -28.56
C ARG A 35 14.20 -5.20 -30.00
N TYR A 36 15.10 -4.98 -30.97
CA TYR A 36 14.77 -5.01 -32.39
C TYR A 36 15.08 -6.35 -33.07
N MET A 37 15.31 -7.43 -32.32
CA MET A 37 15.59 -8.75 -32.90
C MET A 37 14.45 -9.31 -33.76
N GLN A 38 13.19 -8.93 -33.50
CA GLN A 38 12.04 -9.39 -34.28
C GLN A 38 11.90 -8.67 -35.62
N GLU A 39 12.26 -7.38 -35.69
CA GLU A 39 12.14 -6.57 -36.91
C GLU A 39 13.35 -5.60 -37.06
N PRO A 40 14.56 -6.13 -37.34
CA PRO A 40 15.75 -5.29 -37.40
C PRO A 40 15.79 -4.43 -38.67
N ARG A 41 16.27 -3.20 -38.51
CA ARG A 41 16.43 -2.21 -39.58
C ARG A 41 17.90 -1.87 -39.76
N LYS A 42 18.26 -1.30 -40.92
CA LYS A 42 19.64 -0.88 -41.22
C LYS A 42 20.29 -0.06 -40.10
N PRO A 43 19.62 0.93 -39.47
CA PRO A 43 20.22 1.69 -38.36
C PRO A 43 20.57 0.80 -37.15
N HIS A 44 19.69 -0.12 -36.76
CA HIS A 44 19.93 -1.01 -35.62
C HIS A 44 21.17 -1.89 -35.84
N PHE A 45 21.38 -2.36 -37.08
CA PHE A 45 22.55 -3.17 -37.40
C PHE A 45 23.85 -2.37 -37.42
N GLU A 46 23.82 -1.11 -37.86
CA GLU A 46 24.98 -0.23 -37.76
C GLU A 46 25.31 0.09 -36.29
N GLU A 47 24.32 0.28 -35.42
CA GLU A 47 24.56 0.42 -33.97
C GLU A 47 25.17 -0.84 -33.35
N ALA A 48 24.66 -2.04 -33.69
CA ALA A 48 25.24 -3.30 -33.23
C ALA A 48 26.72 -3.46 -33.64
N LYS A 49 27.08 -3.04 -34.86
CA LYS A 49 28.47 -3.04 -35.35
C LYS A 49 29.35 -2.02 -34.61
N LYS A 50 28.81 -0.86 -34.23
CA LYS A 50 29.55 0.11 -33.39
C LYS A 50 29.88 -0.47 -32.02
N ILE A 51 28.94 -1.19 -31.40
CA ILE A 51 29.18 -1.88 -30.12
C ILE A 51 30.28 -2.94 -30.29
N LEU A 52 30.24 -3.72 -31.37
CA LEU A 52 31.30 -4.68 -31.69
C LEU A 52 32.66 -4.00 -31.88
N LYS A 53 32.71 -2.86 -32.58
CA LYS A 53 33.95 -2.08 -32.77
C LYS A 53 34.49 -1.56 -31.44
N TYR A 54 33.61 -1.11 -30.54
CA TYR A 54 33.98 -0.69 -29.19
C TYR A 54 34.59 -1.84 -28.38
N VAL A 55 33.96 -3.03 -28.39
CA VAL A 55 34.52 -4.25 -27.77
C VAL A 55 35.90 -4.56 -28.34
N ASN A 56 36.07 -4.48 -29.66
CA ASN A 56 37.36 -4.72 -30.32
C ASN A 56 38.45 -3.71 -29.90
N SER A 57 38.09 -2.44 -29.66
CA SER A 57 39.03 -1.43 -29.14
C SER A 57 39.34 -1.56 -27.65
N THR A 58 38.58 -2.37 -26.91
CA THR A 58 38.68 -2.52 -25.44
C THR A 58 38.97 -3.96 -25.02
N LEU A 59 39.56 -4.77 -25.91
CA LEU A 59 39.89 -6.17 -25.63
C LEU A 59 40.84 -6.36 -24.44
N ASN A 60 41.68 -5.36 -24.16
CA ASN A 60 42.65 -5.40 -23.06
C ASN A 60 42.07 -4.93 -21.72
N MET A 61 40.78 -4.55 -21.66
CA MET A 61 40.12 -4.17 -20.41
C MET A 61 39.55 -5.41 -19.72
N SER A 62 39.75 -5.51 -18.41
CA SER A 62 39.22 -6.59 -17.58
C SER A 62 38.81 -6.07 -16.20
N LEU A 63 37.99 -6.84 -15.49
CA LEU A 63 37.68 -6.58 -14.08
C LEU A 63 38.87 -7.03 -13.23
N PHE A 64 39.49 -6.08 -12.53
CA PHE A 64 40.64 -6.34 -11.66
C PHE A 64 40.22 -6.31 -10.20
N TYR A 65 40.50 -7.40 -9.46
CA TYR A 65 40.20 -7.50 -8.03
C TYR A 65 41.49 -7.50 -7.23
N GLU A 66 41.75 -6.43 -6.50
CA GLU A 66 42.94 -6.30 -5.66
C GLU A 66 42.81 -7.11 -4.37
N LYS A 67 43.87 -7.81 -3.98
CA LYS A 67 43.90 -8.62 -2.76
C LYS A 67 44.38 -7.78 -1.57
N GLY A 68 43.60 -7.74 -0.50
CA GLY A 68 44.03 -7.20 0.80
C GLY A 68 43.59 -5.77 1.13
N VAL A 69 42.71 -5.17 0.33
CA VAL A 69 42.06 -3.89 0.62
C VAL A 69 40.78 -4.15 1.44
N GLU A 70 40.39 -3.25 2.33
CA GLU A 70 39.07 -3.31 2.97
C GLU A 70 37.97 -3.44 1.90
N PHE A 71 36.97 -4.29 2.15
CA PHE A 71 35.96 -4.69 1.16
C PHE A 71 34.60 -4.01 1.44
N PRO A 72 34.42 -2.70 1.19
CA PRO A 72 33.10 -2.11 1.25
C PRO A 72 32.26 -2.67 0.09
N PHE A 73 31.11 -3.24 0.43
CA PHE A 73 30.12 -3.65 -0.54
C PHE A 73 29.20 -2.45 -0.82
N GLN A 74 29.18 -1.98 -2.06
CA GLN A 74 28.40 -0.80 -2.47
C GLN A 74 27.45 -1.18 -3.60
N GLY A 75 26.19 -0.79 -3.50
CA GLY A 75 25.20 -0.97 -4.55
C GLY A 75 24.75 0.39 -5.10
N PHE A 76 24.73 0.50 -6.42
CA PHE A 76 24.15 1.64 -7.13
C PHE A 76 22.98 1.12 -7.97
N VAL A 77 21.89 1.88 -7.97
CA VAL A 77 20.71 1.61 -8.79
C VAL A 77 20.42 2.88 -9.56
N ASP A 78 20.09 2.73 -10.83
CA ASP A 78 19.72 3.84 -11.71
C ASP A 78 18.25 4.23 -11.52
N ALA A 79 17.99 5.53 -11.60
CA ALA A 79 16.67 6.12 -11.46
C ALA A 79 16.20 6.64 -12.83
N ASP A 80 15.93 5.73 -13.75
CA ASP A 80 15.38 6.06 -15.07
C ASP A 80 13.85 6.24 -14.99
N PHE A 81 13.33 7.32 -15.59
CA PHE A 81 11.89 7.58 -15.74
C PHE A 81 11.56 7.79 -17.20
N GLY A 82 10.98 6.77 -17.82
CA GLY A 82 10.53 6.81 -19.21
C GLY A 82 11.64 7.14 -20.23
N GLY A 83 12.88 6.74 -19.95
CA GLY A 83 14.04 7.01 -20.80
C GLY A 83 13.98 6.35 -22.19
N ASP A 84 13.10 5.38 -22.42
CA ASP A 84 12.82 4.88 -23.77
C ASP A 84 11.80 5.79 -24.49
N LEU A 85 12.26 6.49 -25.53
CA LEU A 85 11.41 7.40 -26.32
C LEU A 85 10.36 6.67 -27.18
N ASP A 86 10.52 5.36 -27.43
CA ASP A 86 9.59 4.60 -28.25
C ASP A 86 8.30 4.23 -27.50
N ASP A 87 8.40 3.93 -26.19
CA ASP A 87 7.25 3.49 -25.38
C ASP A 87 7.21 4.04 -23.95
N TRP A 88 8.05 5.03 -23.64
CA TRP A 88 8.14 5.72 -22.35
C TRP A 88 8.38 4.78 -21.17
N ARG A 89 8.96 3.59 -21.40
CA ARG A 89 9.30 2.65 -20.34
C ARG A 89 10.69 2.93 -19.80
N SER A 90 10.82 2.81 -18.49
CA SER A 90 12.13 2.92 -17.84
C SER A 90 12.97 1.66 -18.05
N THR A 91 14.29 1.84 -17.93
CA THR A 91 15.29 0.79 -17.85
C THR A 91 15.78 0.71 -16.41
N SER A 92 15.48 -0.38 -15.72
CA SER A 92 16.09 -0.65 -14.41
C SER A 92 17.51 -1.12 -14.62
N SER A 93 18.47 -0.43 -14.02
CA SER A 93 19.83 -0.93 -13.96
C SER A 93 20.40 -0.86 -12.54
N PHE A 94 21.27 -1.80 -12.22
CA PHE A 94 22.01 -1.80 -10.97
C PHE A 94 23.45 -2.26 -11.21
N ILE A 95 24.34 -1.82 -10.34
CA ILE A 95 25.72 -2.30 -10.26
C ILE A 95 26.13 -2.43 -8.80
N PHE A 96 26.58 -3.62 -8.41
CA PHE A 96 27.18 -3.90 -7.13
C PHE A 96 28.70 -3.95 -7.28
N LEU A 97 29.39 -3.18 -6.46
CA LEU A 97 30.85 -3.11 -6.40
C LEU A 97 31.34 -3.83 -5.14
N CYS A 98 32.43 -4.55 -5.29
CA CYS A 98 33.27 -5.03 -4.20
C CYS A 98 34.57 -4.23 -4.25
N GLY A 99 34.79 -3.35 -3.27
CA GLY A 99 35.82 -2.31 -3.39
C GLY A 99 35.48 -1.36 -4.55
N THR A 100 36.38 -1.25 -5.54
CA THR A 100 36.17 -0.42 -6.75
C THR A 100 35.72 -1.22 -7.96
N THR A 101 35.53 -2.55 -7.83
CA THR A 101 35.33 -3.44 -8.98
C THR A 101 33.96 -4.09 -8.96
N SER A 102 33.29 -4.09 -10.11
CA SER A 102 31.93 -4.59 -10.27
C SER A 102 31.84 -6.11 -10.15
N VAL A 103 30.98 -6.61 -9.27
CA VAL A 103 30.76 -8.05 -9.03
C VAL A 103 29.39 -8.54 -9.52
N SER A 104 28.41 -7.66 -9.63
CA SER A 104 27.10 -7.99 -10.16
C SER A 104 26.47 -6.76 -10.80
N TRP A 105 25.81 -6.93 -11.95
CA TRP A 105 25.15 -5.84 -12.66
C TRP A 105 23.99 -6.37 -13.48
N CYS A 106 23.06 -5.47 -13.78
CA CYS A 106 21.98 -5.75 -14.70
C CYS A 106 21.52 -4.44 -15.37
N SER A 107 21.06 -4.54 -16.60
CA SER A 107 20.30 -3.49 -17.27
C SER A 107 19.13 -4.13 -17.98
N LYS A 108 17.91 -3.80 -17.57
CA LYS A 108 16.69 -4.46 -18.03
C LYS A 108 15.61 -3.42 -18.28
N LYS A 109 15.04 -3.43 -19.49
CA LYS A 109 13.83 -2.66 -19.79
C LYS A 109 12.68 -3.18 -18.93
N GLN A 110 11.99 -2.30 -18.23
CA GLN A 110 10.82 -2.68 -17.43
C GLN A 110 9.66 -3.07 -18.36
N GLY A 111 8.91 -4.10 -17.95
CA GLY A 111 7.73 -4.56 -18.68
C GLY A 111 6.48 -3.71 -18.43
N ILE A 112 6.51 -2.88 -17.38
CA ILE A 112 5.43 -2.06 -16.84
C ILE A 112 6.06 -0.73 -16.39
N LEU A 113 5.34 0.39 -16.48
CA LEU A 113 5.78 1.70 -15.96
C LEU A 113 5.94 1.61 -14.43
N GLU A 114 7.15 1.31 -13.94
CA GLU A 114 7.49 1.26 -12.51
C GLU A 114 8.40 2.45 -12.18
N GLU A 115 8.02 3.25 -11.19
CA GLU A 115 8.87 4.32 -10.64
C GLU A 115 9.88 3.69 -9.66
N LEU A 116 11.16 3.56 -10.06
CA LEU A 116 12.24 3.16 -9.16
C LEU A 116 12.73 4.38 -8.37
N CYS A 117 12.31 4.51 -7.11
CA CYS A 117 12.93 5.40 -6.14
C CYS A 117 13.61 4.56 -5.06
N TRP A 118 14.94 4.39 -5.12
CA TRP A 118 15.71 3.82 -4.01
C TRP A 118 16.78 4.77 -3.51
N SER A 119 16.62 5.13 -2.23
CA SER A 119 17.59 5.78 -1.38
C SER A 119 18.82 4.91 -1.15
N LYS A 120 19.98 5.56 -1.15
CA LYS A 120 21.31 5.09 -0.73
C LYS A 120 21.24 4.16 0.51
N MET A 121 21.51 2.87 0.35
CA MET A 121 21.79 1.98 1.48
C MET A 121 23.27 2.07 1.85
N THR A 122 23.59 2.80 2.92
CA THR A 122 24.88 2.68 3.61
C THR A 122 24.72 1.69 4.75
N SER A 123 25.30 0.49 4.64
CA SER A 123 25.52 -0.38 5.80
C SER A 123 26.76 0.12 6.53
N ASN A 124 26.59 0.72 7.71
CA ASN A 124 27.69 0.82 8.66
C ASN A 124 27.91 -0.57 9.25
N GLY A 125 29.12 -1.10 9.06
CA GLY A 125 29.53 -2.41 9.53
C GLY A 125 29.41 -2.53 11.05
N GLY A 126 28.43 -3.32 11.48
CA GLY A 126 28.43 -3.99 12.77
C GLY A 126 28.44 -5.49 12.49
N SER A 127 29.54 -6.15 12.81
CA SER A 127 29.66 -7.61 12.79
C SER A 127 28.61 -8.23 13.70
N GLY A 128 27.56 -8.79 13.10
CA GLY A 128 26.49 -9.51 13.77
C GLY A 128 25.90 -10.54 12.80
N ASP A 129 25.78 -11.76 13.28
CA ASP A 129 25.38 -12.98 12.58
C ASP A 129 24.19 -12.79 11.62
N GLY A 130 24.43 -13.00 10.32
CA GLY A 130 23.58 -12.57 9.20
C GLY A 130 22.41 -13.50 8.87
N HIS A 131 21.63 -13.90 9.87
CA HIS A 131 20.29 -14.42 9.61
C HIS A 131 19.30 -13.24 9.64
N ALA A 132 18.81 -12.81 8.48
CA ALA A 132 17.68 -11.90 8.40
C ALA A 132 16.53 -12.52 9.22
N LYS A 133 16.13 -11.87 10.32
CA LYS A 133 15.03 -12.36 11.18
C LYS A 133 13.80 -12.57 10.32
N GLN A 134 13.20 -13.75 10.43
CA GLN A 134 11.91 -14.04 9.80
C GLN A 134 10.79 -13.29 10.53
N PRO A 135 9.74 -12.81 9.83
CA PRO A 135 8.57 -12.23 10.49
C PRO A 135 7.84 -13.29 11.32
N LEU A 136 7.25 -12.87 12.44
CA LEU A 136 6.36 -13.70 13.27
C LEU A 136 5.15 -14.18 12.45
N PHE A 137 4.61 -13.26 11.66
CA PHE A 137 3.59 -13.47 10.65
C PHE A 137 3.53 -12.27 9.71
N SER A 138 2.79 -12.43 8.62
CA SER A 138 2.50 -11.36 7.67
C SER A 138 1.00 -11.28 7.40
N PHE A 139 0.52 -10.14 6.92
CA PHE A 139 -0.88 -10.01 6.49
C PHE A 139 -1.04 -9.04 5.32
N GLY A 140 -2.01 -9.33 4.45
CA GLY A 140 -2.36 -8.47 3.32
C GLY A 140 -3.18 -7.26 3.75
N VAL A 141 -2.96 -6.10 3.13
CA VAL A 141 -3.71 -4.86 3.42
C VAL A 141 -4.20 -4.17 2.15
N ILE A 142 -5.44 -3.71 2.17
CA ILE A 142 -6.06 -2.89 1.13
C ILE A 142 -7.12 -1.97 1.77
N THR A 143 -7.37 -0.81 1.15
CA THR A 143 -8.40 0.13 1.59
C THR A 143 -9.15 0.75 0.42
N ASP A 144 -10.35 1.26 0.69
CA ASP A 144 -11.10 2.16 -0.19
C ASP A 144 -11.18 1.62 -1.63
N ILE A 145 -11.65 0.36 -1.75
CA ILE A 145 -11.90 -0.28 -3.04
C ILE A 145 -13.02 0.49 -3.75
N GLN A 146 -14.09 0.84 -3.03
CA GLN A 146 -15.22 1.63 -3.52
C GLN A 146 -15.67 1.18 -4.92
N TYR A 147 -15.92 -0.13 -5.07
CA TYR A 147 -16.41 -0.68 -6.33
C TYR A 147 -17.81 -0.16 -6.65
N ALA A 148 -18.05 0.16 -7.91
CA ALA A 148 -19.40 0.38 -8.45
C ALA A 148 -19.37 0.12 -9.96
N ASP A 149 -20.45 -0.43 -10.52
CA ASP A 149 -20.55 -0.72 -11.96
C ASP A 149 -20.93 0.52 -12.80
N ILE A 150 -20.28 1.64 -12.51
CA ILE A 150 -20.53 2.93 -13.15
C ILE A 150 -19.28 3.41 -13.91
N PRO A 151 -19.40 4.32 -14.89
CA PRO A 151 -18.25 4.93 -15.55
C PRO A 151 -17.31 5.61 -14.55
N ASN A 152 -16.03 5.71 -14.91
CA ASN A 152 -15.04 6.45 -14.11
C ASN A 152 -15.51 7.88 -13.85
N GLY A 153 -15.17 8.40 -12.68
CA GLY A 153 -15.56 9.74 -12.25
C GLY A 153 -14.40 10.50 -11.64
N HIS A 154 -14.73 11.54 -10.89
CA HIS A 154 -13.77 12.33 -10.13
C HIS A 154 -14.32 12.59 -8.73
N SER A 155 -13.42 12.77 -7.76
CA SER A 155 -13.76 13.32 -6.46
C SER A 155 -14.19 14.78 -6.59
N PHE A 156 -14.74 15.35 -5.51
CA PHE A 156 -15.07 16.78 -5.45
C PHE A 156 -13.86 17.68 -5.75
N HIS A 157 -12.65 17.24 -5.39
CA HIS A 157 -11.40 17.93 -5.66
C HIS A 157 -10.79 17.61 -7.04
N GLY A 158 -11.52 16.91 -7.91
CA GLY A 158 -11.07 16.58 -9.26
C GLY A 158 -10.11 15.39 -9.33
N VAL A 159 -9.97 14.58 -8.28
CA VAL A 159 -9.11 13.39 -8.29
C VAL A 159 -9.82 12.25 -9.03
N PRO A 160 -9.21 11.63 -10.07
CA PRO A 160 -9.84 10.53 -10.81
C PRO A 160 -10.24 9.33 -9.93
N ARG A 161 -11.42 8.75 -10.20
CA ARG A 161 -11.99 7.59 -9.49
C ARG A 161 -12.33 6.49 -10.49
N TYR A 162 -11.78 5.29 -10.29
CA TYR A 162 -11.85 4.17 -11.23
C TYR A 162 -12.74 3.02 -10.71
N TYR A 163 -14.05 3.28 -10.57
CA TYR A 163 -15.00 2.40 -9.87
C TYR A 163 -15.04 0.95 -10.35
N ARG A 164 -15.03 0.70 -11.67
CA ARG A 164 -15.00 -0.67 -12.21
C ARG A 164 -13.64 -1.33 -12.08
N HIS A 165 -12.57 -0.54 -12.11
CA HIS A 165 -11.21 -1.05 -12.06
C HIS A 165 -10.78 -1.44 -10.65
N SER A 166 -11.31 -0.80 -9.63
CA SER A 166 -10.88 -1.02 -8.25
C SER A 166 -11.02 -2.47 -7.78
N ILE A 167 -12.05 -3.19 -8.23
CA ILE A 167 -12.18 -4.63 -7.94
C ILE A 167 -11.07 -5.47 -8.60
N GLN A 168 -10.51 -5.00 -9.72
CA GLN A 168 -9.36 -5.66 -10.36
C GLN A 168 -8.07 -5.44 -9.55
N VAL A 169 -7.95 -4.31 -8.83
CA VAL A 169 -6.87 -4.08 -7.86
C VAL A 169 -6.97 -5.11 -6.74
N LEU A 170 -8.17 -5.31 -6.17
CA LEU A 170 -8.41 -6.35 -5.17
C LEU A 170 -8.07 -7.77 -5.70
N GLN A 171 -8.50 -8.10 -6.92
CA GLN A 171 -8.18 -9.39 -7.53
C GLN A 171 -6.68 -9.62 -7.67
N ARG A 172 -5.91 -8.57 -7.99
CA ARG A 172 -4.44 -8.65 -8.04
C ARG A 172 -3.85 -8.80 -6.64
N ALA A 173 -4.39 -8.08 -5.65
CA ALA A 173 -4.00 -8.18 -4.26
C ALA A 173 -4.16 -9.60 -3.73
N VAL A 174 -5.34 -10.19 -3.88
CA VAL A 174 -5.64 -11.56 -3.42
C VAL A 174 -4.74 -12.59 -4.09
N ARG A 175 -4.49 -12.47 -5.41
CA ARG A 175 -3.54 -13.35 -6.11
C ARG A 175 -2.13 -13.21 -5.55
N GLN A 176 -1.65 -11.98 -5.35
CA GLN A 176 -0.32 -11.73 -4.79
C GLN A 176 -0.20 -12.30 -3.39
N TRP A 177 -1.19 -12.10 -2.51
CA TRP A 177 -1.16 -12.62 -1.14
C TRP A 177 -1.17 -14.16 -1.11
N ASN A 178 -1.95 -14.80 -1.97
CA ASN A 178 -1.95 -16.26 -2.12
C ASN A 178 -0.61 -16.81 -2.65
N ASP A 179 0.05 -16.09 -3.56
CA ASP A 179 1.39 -16.46 -4.03
C ASP A 179 2.46 -16.19 -2.97
N ASP A 180 2.32 -15.11 -2.20
CA ASP A 180 3.18 -14.77 -1.09
C ASP A 180 3.06 -15.80 0.04
N GLN A 181 1.89 -16.39 0.29
CA GLN A 181 1.74 -17.50 1.25
C GLN A 181 2.68 -18.69 0.99
N LYS A 182 3.06 -18.91 -0.28
CA LYS A 182 4.00 -19.97 -0.65
C LYS A 182 5.44 -19.63 -0.25
N LYS A 183 5.75 -18.35 -0.01
CA LYS A 183 7.09 -17.81 0.21
C LYS A 183 7.29 -17.25 1.63
N LYS A 184 6.25 -16.68 2.22
CA LYS A 184 6.20 -16.06 3.55
C LYS A 184 4.85 -16.34 4.20
N LYS A 185 4.79 -16.25 5.54
CA LYS A 185 3.63 -16.63 6.33
C LYS A 185 2.52 -15.54 6.32
N VAL A 186 1.91 -15.26 5.16
CA VAL A 186 0.73 -14.37 5.08
C VAL A 186 -0.49 -15.09 5.70
N GLN A 187 -0.78 -14.80 6.96
CA GLN A 187 -1.79 -15.54 7.73
C GLN A 187 -3.21 -15.08 7.47
N PHE A 188 -3.42 -13.78 7.24
CA PHE A 188 -4.73 -13.19 7.04
C PHE A 188 -4.64 -12.01 6.07
N SER A 189 -5.79 -11.53 5.60
CA SER A 189 -5.89 -10.26 4.89
C SER A 189 -6.83 -9.31 5.62
N MET A 190 -6.67 -8.01 5.39
CA MET A 190 -7.45 -7.00 6.08
C MET A 190 -7.89 -5.89 5.14
N ASN A 191 -9.20 -5.62 5.15
CA ASN A 191 -9.83 -4.54 4.39
C ASN A 191 -10.13 -3.36 5.31
N PHE A 192 -9.64 -2.17 4.95
CA PHE A 192 -9.72 -0.96 5.75
C PHE A 192 -10.97 -0.08 5.49
N GLY A 193 -12.04 -0.69 5.01
CA GLY A 193 -13.34 -0.04 4.83
C GLY A 193 -13.67 0.23 3.36
N ASP A 194 -14.83 0.86 3.15
CA ASP A 194 -15.24 1.40 1.85
C ASP A 194 -15.09 0.42 0.67
N ILE A 195 -15.79 -0.71 0.75
CA ILE A 195 -15.76 -1.77 -0.28
C ILE A 195 -16.53 -1.42 -1.54
N VAL A 196 -17.61 -0.65 -1.42
CA VAL A 196 -18.54 -0.28 -2.50
C VAL A 196 -18.80 1.22 -2.42
N ASP A 197 -18.78 1.91 -3.56
CA ASP A 197 -18.93 3.37 -3.59
C ASP A 197 -20.37 3.82 -3.28
N GLY A 198 -20.54 5.03 -2.75
CA GLY A 198 -21.84 5.61 -2.42
C GLY A 198 -22.71 5.91 -3.65
N TYR A 199 -22.06 6.10 -4.82
CA TYR A 199 -22.71 6.26 -6.13
C TYR A 199 -23.12 4.93 -6.77
N CYS A 200 -22.85 3.78 -6.13
CA CYS A 200 -23.46 2.52 -6.53
C CYS A 200 -24.99 2.67 -6.50
N PRO A 201 -25.70 2.31 -7.59
CA PRO A 201 -27.17 2.32 -7.60
C PRO A 201 -27.71 1.51 -6.41
N LYS A 202 -28.67 2.05 -5.66
CA LYS A 202 -29.15 1.41 -4.42
C LYS A 202 -29.77 0.03 -4.63
N SER A 203 -30.34 -0.21 -5.82
CA SER A 203 -30.82 -1.54 -6.23
C SER A 203 -29.70 -2.56 -6.45
N GLU A 204 -28.46 -2.11 -6.62
CA GLU A 204 -27.27 -2.94 -6.89
C GLU A 204 -26.31 -3.01 -5.69
N SER A 205 -26.53 -2.23 -4.63
CA SER A 205 -25.65 -2.19 -3.45
C SER A 205 -25.37 -3.58 -2.86
N LEU A 206 -26.39 -4.43 -2.71
CA LEU A 206 -26.23 -5.78 -2.18
C LEU A 206 -25.37 -6.66 -3.09
N SER A 207 -25.63 -6.66 -4.40
CA SER A 207 -24.90 -7.50 -5.35
C SER A 207 -23.46 -6.98 -5.54
N ALA A 208 -23.24 -5.67 -5.47
CA ALA A 208 -21.91 -5.07 -5.50
C ALA A 208 -21.09 -5.48 -4.28
N VAL A 209 -21.68 -5.43 -3.07
CA VAL A 209 -21.00 -5.88 -1.84
C VAL A 209 -20.67 -7.37 -1.94
N GLN A 210 -21.63 -8.21 -2.29
CA GLN A 210 -21.40 -9.66 -2.48
C GLN A 210 -20.30 -9.95 -3.51
N LYS A 211 -20.23 -9.17 -4.59
CA LYS A 211 -19.19 -9.32 -5.61
C LYS A 211 -17.80 -9.03 -5.05
N VAL A 212 -17.63 -7.97 -4.26
CA VAL A 212 -16.35 -7.63 -3.63
C VAL A 212 -15.97 -8.66 -2.55
N VAL A 213 -16.92 -9.08 -1.72
CA VAL A 213 -16.71 -10.12 -0.69
C VAL A 213 -16.25 -11.43 -1.32
N LYS A 214 -16.88 -11.84 -2.43
CA LYS A 214 -16.49 -13.05 -3.18
C LYS A 214 -15.04 -13.02 -3.68
N GLU A 215 -14.47 -11.84 -3.92
CA GLU A 215 -13.05 -11.74 -4.26
C GLU A 215 -12.15 -11.93 -3.04
N PHE A 216 -12.54 -11.42 -1.87
CA PHE A 216 -11.84 -11.72 -0.61
C PHE A 216 -11.93 -13.20 -0.22
N GLU A 217 -13.06 -13.87 -0.48
CA GLU A 217 -13.22 -15.32 -0.25
C GLU A 217 -12.26 -16.19 -1.06
N ARG A 218 -11.62 -15.63 -2.10
CA ARG A 218 -10.57 -16.34 -2.87
C ARG A 218 -9.19 -16.29 -2.20
N PHE A 219 -9.03 -15.51 -1.14
CA PHE A 219 -7.81 -15.53 -0.34
C PHE A 219 -7.79 -16.81 0.52
N ASN A 220 -6.63 -17.47 0.57
CA ASN A 220 -6.43 -18.73 1.28
C ASN A 220 -6.20 -18.50 2.79
N GLY A 221 -7.12 -17.81 3.45
CA GLY A 221 -7.05 -17.48 4.88
C GLY A 221 -8.21 -16.58 5.32
N PRO A 222 -8.30 -16.27 6.61
CA PRO A 222 -9.31 -15.34 7.11
C PRO A 222 -9.08 -13.93 6.53
N THR A 223 -10.18 -13.25 6.28
CA THR A 223 -10.18 -11.81 5.95
C THR A 223 -10.92 -11.05 7.04
N TYR A 224 -10.28 -10.02 7.56
CA TYR A 224 -10.87 -9.12 8.55
C TYR A 224 -11.32 -7.84 7.87
N HIS A 225 -12.57 -7.47 8.09
CA HIS A 225 -13.16 -6.28 7.48
C HIS A 225 -13.42 -5.21 8.54
N MET A 226 -13.24 -3.96 8.16
CA MET A 226 -13.91 -2.84 8.79
C MET A 226 -14.91 -2.21 7.83
N ILE A 227 -15.79 -1.39 8.37
CA ILE A 227 -16.74 -0.59 7.61
C ILE A 227 -16.24 0.84 7.47
N GLY A 228 -16.47 1.42 6.30
CA GLY A 228 -16.31 2.85 6.07
C GLY A 228 -17.66 3.54 5.83
N ASN A 229 -17.64 4.85 5.58
CA ASN A 229 -18.86 5.63 5.34
C ASN A 229 -19.58 5.17 4.07
N HIS A 230 -18.85 4.80 3.01
CA HIS A 230 -19.48 4.31 1.77
C HIS A 230 -20.16 2.96 1.96
N CYS A 231 -19.70 2.11 2.88
CA CYS A 231 -20.44 0.90 3.25
C CYS A 231 -21.83 1.27 3.79
N LEU A 232 -21.88 2.25 4.70
CA LEU A 232 -23.11 2.70 5.38
C LEU A 232 -24.05 3.51 4.48
N TYR A 233 -23.56 4.08 3.37
CA TYR A 233 -24.41 4.66 2.34
C TYR A 233 -25.20 3.59 1.56
N ASN A 234 -24.72 2.35 1.55
CA ASN A 234 -25.20 1.31 0.67
C ASN A 234 -26.10 0.31 1.39
N LEU A 235 -25.68 -0.21 2.53
CA LEU A 235 -26.39 -1.25 3.26
C LEU A 235 -26.50 -0.91 4.75
N PRO A 236 -27.57 -1.36 5.43
CA PRO A 236 -27.70 -1.21 6.86
C PRO A 236 -26.65 -2.06 7.61
N ARG A 237 -26.32 -1.63 8.83
CA ARG A 237 -25.29 -2.24 9.68
C ARG A 237 -25.46 -3.75 9.84
N ASN A 238 -26.68 -4.22 10.13
CA ASN A 238 -26.97 -5.66 10.32
C ASN A 238 -26.68 -6.51 9.08
N GLN A 239 -26.97 -6.01 7.87
CA GLN A 239 -26.64 -6.71 6.63
C GLN A 239 -25.13 -6.73 6.39
N LEU A 240 -24.42 -5.64 6.68
CA LEU A 240 -22.96 -5.58 6.57
C LEU A 240 -22.28 -6.57 7.54
N ILE A 241 -22.75 -6.67 8.79
CA ILE A 241 -22.24 -7.66 9.77
C ILE A 241 -22.32 -9.07 9.19
N SER A 242 -23.48 -9.44 8.65
CA SER A 242 -23.69 -10.78 8.09
C SER A 242 -22.88 -11.02 6.82
N LEU A 243 -22.83 -10.06 5.90
CA LEU A 243 -22.13 -10.22 4.61
C LEU A 243 -20.61 -10.24 4.76
N LEU A 244 -20.07 -9.48 5.72
CA LEU A 244 -18.63 -9.40 5.99
C LEU A 244 -18.16 -10.40 7.05
N ASN A 245 -19.07 -11.25 7.54
CA ASN A 245 -18.81 -12.24 8.57
C ASN A 245 -18.04 -11.66 9.77
N LEU A 246 -18.48 -10.50 10.25
CA LEU A 246 -17.77 -9.79 11.32
C LEU A 246 -17.91 -10.57 12.64
N PRO A 247 -16.81 -10.74 13.39
CA PRO A 247 -16.81 -11.45 14.66
C PRO A 247 -17.41 -10.54 15.74
N SER A 248 -18.74 -10.41 15.75
CA SER A 248 -19.44 -9.67 16.80
C SER A 248 -20.56 -10.53 17.37
N GLU A 249 -20.55 -10.70 18.70
CA GLU A 249 -21.65 -11.29 19.48
C GLU A 249 -22.82 -10.28 19.69
N SER A 250 -22.71 -9.09 19.09
CA SER A 250 -23.59 -7.93 19.27
C SER A 250 -23.83 -7.18 17.96
N ASP A 251 -24.74 -6.19 17.94
CA ASP A 251 -24.96 -5.32 16.79
C ASP A 251 -23.82 -4.28 16.56
N HIS A 252 -22.66 -4.47 17.19
CA HIS A 252 -21.49 -3.62 17.07
C HIS A 252 -20.59 -4.01 15.88
N LEU A 253 -19.88 -3.01 15.34
CA LEU A 253 -18.95 -3.15 14.20
C LEU A 253 -17.47 -3.04 14.61
N TYR A 254 -17.21 -3.04 15.91
CA TYR A 254 -15.87 -3.05 16.49
C TYR A 254 -15.61 -4.40 17.17
N TYR A 255 -14.37 -4.86 17.13
CA TYR A 255 -13.95 -6.16 17.66
C TYR A 255 -12.43 -6.22 17.82
N ASP A 256 -11.91 -7.20 18.54
CA ASP A 256 -10.49 -7.49 18.62
C ASP A 256 -10.18 -8.96 18.29
N PHE A 257 -8.94 -9.23 17.87
CA PHE A 257 -8.45 -10.59 17.65
C PHE A 257 -6.94 -10.66 17.87
N SER A 258 -6.39 -11.86 18.07
CA SER A 258 -4.95 -12.07 18.27
C SER A 258 -4.43 -13.11 17.28
N PRO A 259 -3.74 -12.71 16.20
CA PRO A 259 -3.17 -13.66 15.22
C PRO A 259 -1.95 -14.43 15.76
N SER A 260 -1.34 -13.91 16.84
CA SER A 260 -0.25 -14.54 17.58
C SER A 260 -0.37 -14.18 19.07
N PRO A 261 0.29 -14.93 19.98
CA PRO A 261 0.32 -14.57 21.40
C PRO A 261 0.85 -13.16 21.66
N GLU A 262 1.78 -12.67 20.85
CA GLU A 262 2.49 -11.41 21.01
C GLU A 262 1.69 -10.19 20.52
N TYR A 263 0.68 -10.39 19.68
CA TYR A 263 -0.05 -9.29 19.02
C TYR A 263 -1.56 -9.37 19.22
N ARG A 264 -2.17 -8.21 19.44
CA ARG A 264 -3.62 -8.01 19.39
C ARG A 264 -3.95 -6.91 18.37
N PHE A 265 -4.94 -7.18 17.52
CA PHE A 265 -5.51 -6.21 16.60
C PHE A 265 -6.84 -5.76 17.16
N VAL A 266 -7.08 -4.44 17.12
CA VAL A 266 -8.31 -3.82 17.60
C VAL A 266 -8.92 -3.06 16.45
N VAL A 267 -10.11 -3.48 16.00
CA VAL A 267 -10.85 -2.85 14.91
C VAL A 267 -11.93 -1.96 15.52
N LEU A 268 -11.88 -0.67 15.20
CA LEU A 268 -12.80 0.36 15.69
C LEU A 268 -13.88 0.67 14.67
N ASP A 269 -15.07 1.04 15.15
CA ASP A 269 -16.16 1.62 14.38
C ASP A 269 -16.20 3.14 14.61
N PRO A 270 -15.60 3.94 13.71
CA PRO A 270 -15.62 5.39 13.83
C PRO A 270 -16.99 6.01 13.51
N TYR A 271 -17.99 5.20 13.14
CA TYR A 271 -19.33 5.64 12.78
C TYR A 271 -20.37 5.30 13.86
N ASP A 272 -19.95 4.86 15.04
CA ASP A 272 -20.81 4.56 16.17
C ASP A 272 -21.72 5.76 16.50
N ILE A 273 -21.15 6.95 16.69
CA ILE A 273 -21.87 8.23 16.69
C ILE A 273 -21.70 8.89 15.33
N SER A 274 -22.66 8.69 14.42
CA SER A 274 -22.63 9.33 13.11
C SER A 274 -24.04 9.62 12.59
N ALA A 275 -24.12 10.49 11.59
CA ALA A 275 -25.39 10.82 10.93
C ALA A 275 -25.78 9.79 9.85
N ILE A 276 -25.01 8.70 9.72
CA ILE A 276 -25.13 7.69 8.67
C ILE A 276 -25.14 6.29 9.27
N GLY A 277 -25.70 5.31 8.56
CA GLY A 277 -25.68 3.90 8.97
C GLY A 277 -26.68 3.49 10.07
N TRP A 278 -27.15 4.42 10.90
CA TRP A 278 -28.21 4.17 11.88
C TRP A 278 -29.58 4.68 11.40
N PRO A 279 -30.71 4.11 11.89
CA PRO A 279 -32.04 4.68 11.68
C PRO A 279 -32.14 6.14 12.13
N HIS A 280 -33.06 6.91 11.52
CA HIS A 280 -33.18 8.35 11.77
C HIS A 280 -33.52 8.70 13.23
N ASP A 281 -34.30 7.85 13.91
CA ASP A 281 -34.72 7.98 15.29
C ASP A 281 -33.75 7.34 16.31
N HIS A 282 -32.66 6.72 15.83
CA HIS A 282 -31.69 6.08 16.69
C HIS A 282 -30.95 7.13 17.58
N PRO A 283 -30.69 6.84 18.86
CA PRO A 283 -30.02 7.79 19.77
C PRO A 283 -28.69 8.33 19.23
N ASN A 284 -27.90 7.47 18.55
CA ASN A 284 -26.62 7.89 17.98
C ASN A 284 -26.80 8.85 16.79
N THR A 285 -27.79 8.64 15.93
CA THR A 285 -28.13 9.57 14.82
C THR A 285 -28.55 10.92 15.37
N LEU A 286 -29.38 10.92 16.42
CA LEU A 286 -29.83 12.14 17.08
C LEU A 286 -28.67 12.88 17.74
N ALA A 287 -27.76 12.17 18.41
CA ALA A 287 -26.55 12.75 19.00
C ALA A 287 -25.63 13.35 17.92
N ALA A 288 -25.37 12.60 16.85
CA ALA A 288 -24.57 13.06 15.72
C ALA A 288 -25.16 14.32 15.05
N SER A 289 -26.48 14.34 14.86
CA SER A 289 -27.18 15.50 14.30
C SER A 289 -27.01 16.75 15.16
N ARG A 290 -27.01 16.62 16.50
CA ARG A 290 -26.74 17.75 17.41
C ARG A 290 -25.30 18.26 17.27
N ILE A 291 -24.33 17.34 17.19
CA ILE A 291 -22.91 17.69 17.00
C ILE A 291 -22.72 18.43 15.67
N LEU A 292 -23.19 17.87 14.55
CA LEU A 292 -23.07 18.49 13.23
C LEU A 292 -23.77 19.85 13.16
N LYS A 293 -24.95 20.00 13.80
CA LYS A 293 -25.65 21.29 13.85
C LYS A 293 -24.87 22.35 14.65
N ALA A 294 -24.17 21.93 15.70
CA ALA A 294 -23.38 22.84 16.53
C ALA A 294 -22.02 23.19 15.91
N LYS A 295 -21.39 22.25 15.18
CA LYS A 295 -20.01 22.36 14.73
C LYS A 295 -19.85 22.72 13.25
N ASN A 296 -20.80 22.34 12.40
CA ASN A 296 -20.77 22.64 10.98
C ASN A 296 -21.89 23.65 10.64
N PRO A 297 -21.58 24.90 10.30
CA PRO A 297 -22.58 25.93 10.02
C PRO A 297 -23.30 25.72 8.68
N ASN A 298 -22.77 24.86 7.80
CA ASN A 298 -23.28 24.69 6.44
C ASN A 298 -24.61 23.91 6.41
N ALA A 299 -25.46 24.20 5.42
CA ALA A 299 -26.69 23.45 5.20
C ALA A 299 -26.39 22.02 4.73
N ASP A 300 -25.52 21.87 3.74
CA ASP A 300 -24.91 20.60 3.39
C ASP A 300 -23.83 20.25 4.41
N LYS A 301 -24.10 19.23 5.22
CA LYS A 301 -23.19 18.79 6.28
C LYS A 301 -21.96 18.04 5.77
N ASN A 302 -21.86 17.73 4.47
CA ASN A 302 -20.61 17.27 3.86
C ASN A 302 -19.68 18.42 3.47
N ASN A 303 -20.18 19.66 3.44
CA ASN A 303 -19.38 20.81 3.04
C ASN A 303 -18.59 21.37 4.24
N PRO A 304 -17.25 21.44 4.16
CA PRO A 304 -16.41 22.03 5.20
C PRO A 304 -16.14 23.53 4.99
N ALA A 305 -16.72 24.17 3.96
CA ALA A 305 -16.45 25.56 3.64
C ALA A 305 -16.66 26.49 4.85
N GLY A 306 -15.70 27.39 5.07
CA GLY A 306 -15.70 28.34 6.20
C GLY A 306 -15.27 27.73 7.55
N MET A 307 -14.94 26.44 7.62
CA MET A 307 -14.39 25.80 8.81
C MET A 307 -12.85 25.79 8.73
N GLU A 308 -12.18 26.06 9.85
CA GLU A 308 -10.72 26.23 9.89
C GLU A 308 -10.03 25.09 10.66
N GLY A 309 -8.82 24.74 10.19
CA GLY A 309 -7.95 23.76 10.83
C GLY A 309 -8.65 22.42 11.09
N LEU A 310 -8.50 21.90 12.31
CA LEU A 310 -9.03 20.60 12.69
C LEU A 310 -10.56 20.57 12.82
N GLU A 311 -11.24 21.72 12.92
CA GLU A 311 -12.70 21.74 12.98
C GLU A 311 -13.32 21.25 11.66
N GLN A 312 -12.59 21.29 10.54
CA GLN A 312 -13.04 20.75 9.25
C GLN A 312 -13.49 19.28 9.32
N ARG A 313 -13.04 18.51 10.33
CA ARG A 313 -13.45 17.12 10.56
C ARG A 313 -14.95 16.94 10.82
N PHE A 314 -15.66 17.99 11.24
CA PHE A 314 -17.10 17.92 11.56
C PHE A 314 -17.97 17.92 10.30
N VAL A 315 -17.81 16.89 9.48
CA VAL A 315 -18.57 16.64 8.25
C VAL A 315 -19.35 15.34 8.36
N MET A 316 -20.47 15.25 7.64
CA MET A 316 -21.44 14.14 7.71
C MET A 316 -20.87 12.79 7.28
N PHE A 317 -19.85 12.80 6.41
CA PHE A 317 -19.13 11.60 6.01
C PHE A 317 -18.14 11.07 7.07
N ASN A 318 -18.01 11.73 8.21
CA ASN A 318 -17.26 11.27 9.39
C ASN A 318 -18.20 10.87 10.54
N GLY A 319 -17.60 10.47 11.67
CA GLY A 319 -18.32 10.17 12.90
C GLY A 319 -17.42 10.24 14.12
N ALA A 320 -17.93 9.77 15.25
CA ALA A 320 -17.23 9.64 16.51
C ALA A 320 -17.35 8.23 17.08
N LEU A 321 -16.39 7.85 17.92
CA LEU A 321 -16.49 6.65 18.74
C LEU A 321 -17.40 6.91 19.94
N GLY A 322 -18.38 6.03 20.17
CA GLY A 322 -19.27 6.12 21.31
C GLY A 322 -18.59 5.79 22.63
N LYS A 323 -19.20 6.22 23.73
CA LYS A 323 -18.66 6.02 25.08
C LYS A 323 -18.50 4.53 25.45
N ASP A 324 -19.37 3.69 24.93
CA ASP A 324 -19.36 2.24 25.22
C ASP A 324 -18.19 1.59 24.51
N GLN A 325 -17.96 1.95 23.25
CA GLN A 325 -16.80 1.54 22.48
C GLN A 325 -15.48 2.03 23.11
N LEU A 326 -15.41 3.27 23.59
CA LEU A 326 -14.22 3.78 24.28
C LEU A 326 -13.94 3.04 25.60
N ARG A 327 -14.99 2.67 26.35
CA ARG A 327 -14.84 1.85 27.56
C ARG A 327 -14.34 0.45 27.23
N TRP A 328 -14.92 -0.18 26.21
CA TRP A 328 -14.46 -1.46 25.69
C TRP A 328 -12.99 -1.40 25.25
N LEU A 329 -12.59 -0.35 24.52
CA LEU A 329 -11.21 -0.14 24.11
C LEU A 329 -10.26 -0.04 25.32
N ASP A 330 -10.64 0.71 26.35
CA ASP A 330 -9.86 0.81 27.60
C ASP A 330 -9.67 -0.56 28.27
N ASP A 331 -10.71 -1.39 28.29
CA ASP A 331 -10.65 -2.76 28.81
C ASP A 331 -9.70 -3.65 28.00
N VAL A 332 -9.84 -3.65 26.66
CA VAL A 332 -9.00 -4.44 25.75
C VAL A 332 -7.52 -4.06 25.91
N LEU A 333 -7.20 -2.77 25.99
CA LEU A 333 -5.82 -2.28 26.14
C LEU A 333 -5.23 -2.61 27.51
N ARG A 334 -6.04 -2.51 28.57
CA ARG A 334 -5.66 -2.93 29.92
C ARG A 334 -5.35 -4.43 29.97
N GLU A 335 -6.13 -5.27 29.30
CA GLU A 335 -5.86 -6.70 29.19
C GLU A 335 -4.59 -6.99 28.38
N SER A 336 -4.42 -6.34 27.22
CA SER A 336 -3.22 -6.51 26.39
C SER A 336 -1.96 -6.12 27.13
N THR A 337 -2.02 -5.07 27.94
CA THR A 337 -0.92 -4.67 28.83
C THR A 337 -0.57 -5.79 29.82
N LYS A 338 -1.57 -6.38 30.49
CA LYS A 338 -1.35 -7.51 31.43
C LYS A 338 -0.75 -8.73 30.72
N LYS A 339 -1.18 -9.00 29.48
CA LYS A 339 -0.69 -10.10 28.64
C LYS A 339 0.62 -9.79 27.90
N LYS A 340 1.18 -8.57 28.06
CA LYS A 340 2.39 -8.09 27.38
C LYS A 340 2.28 -8.16 25.84
N GLN A 341 1.09 -7.94 25.31
CA GLN A 341 0.86 -7.91 23.86
C GLN A 341 1.20 -6.54 23.28
N LYS A 342 1.57 -6.51 22.00
CA LYS A 342 1.64 -5.29 21.18
C LYS A 342 0.30 -5.12 20.48
N VAL A 343 -0.25 -3.92 20.52
CA VAL A 343 -1.57 -3.62 19.99
C VAL A 343 -1.45 -2.79 18.72
N ILE A 344 -2.09 -3.27 17.66
CA ILE A 344 -2.32 -2.51 16.43
C ILE A 344 -3.79 -2.08 16.43
N VAL A 345 -4.01 -0.77 16.44
CA VAL A 345 -5.35 -0.19 16.37
C VAL A 345 -5.69 0.06 14.90
N CYS A 346 -6.87 -0.33 14.49
CA CYS A 346 -7.31 -0.29 13.11
C CYS A 346 -8.63 0.47 13.06
N CYS A 347 -8.67 1.55 12.28
CA CYS A 347 -9.86 2.39 12.19
C CYS A 347 -9.96 2.95 10.78
N HIS A 348 -11.14 2.93 10.17
CA HIS A 348 -11.28 3.45 8.81
C HIS A 348 -10.89 4.94 8.75
N LEU A 349 -11.34 5.76 9.71
CA LEU A 349 -10.93 7.16 9.85
C LEU A 349 -9.54 7.26 10.52
N PRO A 350 -8.59 8.04 9.98
CA PRO A 350 -7.30 8.32 10.59
C PRO A 350 -7.41 8.96 11.98
N LEU A 351 -6.59 8.51 12.93
CA LEU A 351 -6.67 8.98 14.32
C LEU A 351 -5.74 10.16 14.65
N TYR A 352 -4.78 10.49 13.78
CA TYR A 352 -3.75 11.48 14.08
C TYR A 352 -3.64 12.58 13.01
N PRO A 353 -3.76 13.88 13.38
CA PRO A 353 -3.79 14.99 12.43
C PRO A 353 -2.56 15.17 11.55
N GLU A 354 -1.37 14.74 11.98
CA GLU A 354 -0.17 14.90 11.14
C GLU A 354 -0.04 13.77 10.10
N ALA A 355 -0.82 12.69 10.24
CA ALA A 355 -0.83 11.56 9.31
C ALA A 355 -1.91 11.68 8.22
N ALA A 356 -2.84 12.63 8.32
CA ALA A 356 -3.99 12.75 7.43
C ALA A 356 -4.50 14.19 7.32
N SER A 357 -5.37 14.45 6.34
CA SER A 357 -6.15 15.68 6.27
C SER A 357 -7.03 15.86 7.50
N ALA A 358 -7.21 17.10 7.95
CA ALA A 358 -8.17 17.46 8.98
C ALA A 358 -9.60 16.98 8.65
N LEU A 359 -9.95 16.91 7.36
CA LEU A 359 -11.25 16.44 6.89
C LEU A 359 -11.51 14.95 7.14
N ALA A 360 -10.47 14.16 7.42
CA ALA A 360 -10.55 12.71 7.53
C ALA A 360 -10.67 12.21 8.98
N LEU A 361 -10.51 13.09 9.98
CA LEU A 361 -10.42 12.69 11.38
C LEU A 361 -11.80 12.34 11.98
N PRO A 362 -11.89 11.39 12.91
CA PRO A 362 -13.06 11.25 13.76
C PRO A 362 -13.34 12.56 14.51
N TRP A 363 -14.62 12.85 14.73
CA TRP A 363 -15.07 14.05 15.44
C TRP A 363 -14.45 14.16 16.84
N ASN A 364 -14.22 13.03 17.50
CA ASN A 364 -13.60 12.94 18.82
C ASN A 364 -12.24 12.22 18.80
N TYR A 365 -11.43 12.41 17.75
CA TYR A 365 -10.09 11.79 17.67
C TYR A 365 -9.23 12.12 18.91
N GLU A 366 -9.39 13.29 19.53
CA GLU A 366 -8.68 13.66 20.75
C GLU A 366 -8.98 12.71 21.93
N ASP A 367 -10.24 12.29 22.09
CA ASP A 367 -10.64 11.34 23.13
C ASP A 367 -9.98 9.96 22.89
N VAL A 368 -9.91 9.54 21.62
CA VAL A 368 -9.27 8.28 21.22
C VAL A 368 -7.77 8.33 21.49
N LEU A 369 -7.09 9.39 21.05
CA LEU A 369 -5.66 9.58 21.28
C LEU A 369 -5.34 9.61 22.77
N THR A 370 -6.09 10.41 23.54
CA THR A 370 -5.94 10.49 25.00
C THR A 370 -6.06 9.11 25.65
N LEU A 371 -6.99 8.28 25.16
CA LEU A 371 -7.15 6.92 25.68
C LEU A 371 -5.98 6.01 25.32
N ILE A 372 -5.58 5.93 24.04
CA ILE A 372 -4.52 5.01 23.61
C ILE A 372 -3.15 5.43 24.16
N HIS A 373 -2.90 6.73 24.35
CA HIS A 373 -1.66 7.26 24.91
C HIS A 373 -1.42 6.83 26.37
N ARG A 374 -2.45 6.39 27.08
CA ARG A 374 -2.31 5.80 28.43
C ARG A 374 -1.62 4.43 28.42
N TYR A 375 -1.49 3.79 27.27
CA TYR A 375 -1.08 2.39 27.14
C TYR A 375 0.13 2.22 26.21
N GLY A 376 1.30 1.94 26.78
CA GLY A 376 2.53 1.67 26.01
C GLY A 376 2.51 0.38 25.18
N CYS A 377 1.45 -0.43 25.30
CA CYS A 377 1.24 -1.59 24.44
C CYS A 377 0.78 -1.22 23.03
N VAL A 378 0.21 -0.03 22.81
CA VAL A 378 -0.21 0.42 21.48
C VAL A 378 1.01 0.83 20.68
N LYS A 379 1.20 0.25 19.50
CA LYS A 379 2.41 0.45 18.67
C LYS A 379 2.12 1.11 17.33
N ALA A 380 0.96 0.82 16.72
CA ALA A 380 0.55 1.50 15.50
C ALA A 380 -0.97 1.65 15.40
N CYS A 381 -1.38 2.66 14.66
CA CYS A 381 -2.72 2.93 14.18
C CYS A 381 -2.71 2.84 12.65
N LEU A 382 -3.54 1.97 12.08
CA LEU A 382 -3.68 1.77 10.64
C LEU A 382 -5.07 2.24 10.18
N SER A 383 -5.13 2.99 9.07
CA SER A 383 -6.37 3.60 8.58
C SER A 383 -6.47 3.70 7.06
N GLY A 384 -7.66 4.02 6.57
CA GLY A 384 -7.96 4.35 5.17
C GLY A 384 -8.54 5.76 5.06
N HIS A 385 -9.61 5.92 4.27
CA HIS A 385 -10.46 7.10 4.15
C HIS A 385 -9.81 8.34 3.52
N ASP A 386 -8.62 8.76 3.98
CA ASP A 386 -7.82 9.76 3.27
C ASP A 386 -7.04 9.07 2.13
N HIS A 387 -7.64 9.07 0.94
CA HIS A 387 -7.18 8.31 -0.22
C HIS A 387 -5.74 8.61 -0.66
N LYS A 388 -5.21 9.77 -0.29
CA LYS A 388 -3.82 10.17 -0.56
C LYS A 388 -2.82 9.36 0.27
N GLY A 389 -3.29 8.75 1.37
CA GLY A 389 -2.46 8.12 2.38
C GLY A 389 -1.63 9.14 3.16
N GLY A 390 -0.90 8.63 4.14
CA GLY A 390 -0.04 9.45 4.99
C GLY A 390 0.62 8.64 6.10
N TYR A 391 1.60 9.25 6.75
CA TYR A 391 2.37 8.60 7.80
C TYR A 391 2.97 9.63 8.76
N ALA A 392 2.82 9.39 10.05
CA ALA A 392 3.49 10.15 11.09
C ALA A 392 3.74 9.27 12.33
N VAL A 393 4.60 9.74 13.23
CA VAL A 393 4.83 9.11 14.53
C VAL A 393 4.54 10.17 15.59
N ASP A 394 3.65 9.85 16.52
CA ASP A 394 3.26 10.80 17.55
C ASP A 394 4.31 10.89 18.68
N SER A 395 4.08 11.82 19.61
CA SER A 395 4.97 12.07 20.75
C SER A 395 5.11 10.88 21.72
N HIS A 396 4.24 9.89 21.64
CA HIS A 396 4.27 8.67 22.45
C HIS A 396 4.95 7.51 21.70
N GLY A 397 5.43 7.74 20.48
CA GLY A 397 6.08 6.72 19.65
C GLY A 397 5.09 5.79 18.95
N ILE A 398 3.81 6.14 18.88
CA ILE A 398 2.81 5.36 18.13
C ILE A 398 2.88 5.78 16.67
N HIS A 399 2.98 4.78 15.79
CA HIS A 399 2.98 4.99 14.34
C HIS A 399 1.55 5.15 13.83
N HIS A 400 1.27 6.19 13.05
CA HIS A 400 -0.03 6.39 12.40
C HIS A 400 0.16 6.28 10.89
N ARG A 401 -0.37 5.22 10.27
CA ARG A 401 -0.26 4.95 8.83
C ARG A 401 -1.62 4.90 8.17
N VAL A 402 -1.85 5.83 7.25
CA VAL A 402 -3.04 5.89 6.41
C VAL A 402 -2.71 5.32 5.04
N LEU A 403 -3.47 4.32 4.60
CA LEU A 403 -3.24 3.59 3.36
C LEU A 403 -3.83 4.35 2.16
N GLU A 404 -3.12 4.31 1.04
CA GLU A 404 -3.59 4.88 -0.22
C GLU A 404 -4.75 4.06 -0.82
N ALA A 405 -5.75 4.74 -1.38
CA ALA A 405 -6.99 4.11 -1.84
C ALA A 405 -6.85 3.33 -3.15
N ALA A 406 -7.44 2.12 -3.19
CA ALA A 406 -7.51 1.31 -4.41
C ALA A 406 -8.40 1.94 -5.50
N LEU A 407 -9.42 2.73 -5.14
CA LEU A 407 -10.30 3.41 -6.09
C LEU A 407 -9.57 4.38 -7.03
N GLU A 408 -8.56 5.08 -6.51
CA GLU A 408 -7.90 6.16 -7.23
C GLU A 408 -6.69 5.68 -8.05
N CYS A 409 -6.55 4.36 -8.23
CA CYS A 409 -5.49 3.75 -9.02
C CYS A 409 -5.79 3.81 -10.51
N PRO A 410 -4.97 4.52 -11.32
CA PRO A 410 -5.05 4.43 -12.77
C PRO A 410 -4.94 3.00 -13.28
N LEU A 411 -5.48 2.77 -14.48
CA LEU A 411 -5.39 1.47 -15.16
C LEU A 411 -3.92 1.00 -15.23
N GLY A 412 -3.66 -0.19 -14.70
CA GLY A 412 -2.33 -0.78 -14.68
C GLY A 412 -1.52 -0.53 -13.41
N SER A 413 -2.01 0.31 -12.49
CA SER A 413 -1.42 0.53 -11.16
C SER A 413 -2.23 -0.14 -10.05
N ASN A 414 -1.69 -0.11 -8.83
CA ASN A 414 -2.26 -0.74 -7.64
C ASN A 414 -2.15 0.14 -6.39
N ALA A 415 -2.92 -0.22 -5.36
CA ALA A 415 -2.74 0.25 -4.00
C ALA A 415 -3.19 -0.86 -3.05
N PHE A 416 -2.26 -1.77 -2.76
CA PHE A 416 -2.38 -2.81 -1.74
C PHE A 416 -0.97 -3.20 -1.31
N GLY A 417 -0.84 -3.96 -0.23
CA GLY A 417 0.47 -4.37 0.26
C GLY A 417 0.41 -5.57 1.18
N CYS A 418 1.57 -5.89 1.75
CA CYS A 418 1.72 -6.89 2.79
C CYS A 418 2.50 -6.27 3.94
N ILE A 419 2.02 -6.44 5.17
CA ILE A 419 2.74 -6.04 6.37
C ILE A 419 3.39 -7.28 6.97
N ASP A 420 4.72 -7.24 7.08
CA ASP A 420 5.50 -8.23 7.80
C ASP A 420 5.67 -7.76 9.26
N VAL A 421 5.30 -8.63 10.20
CA VAL A 421 5.24 -8.32 11.62
C VAL A 421 6.41 -8.96 12.35
N TYR A 422 7.20 -8.15 13.06
CA TYR A 422 8.36 -8.59 13.82
C TYR A 422 8.17 -8.30 15.31
N ASP A 423 9.11 -8.68 16.16
CA ASP A 423 9.05 -8.28 17.56
C ASP A 423 9.21 -6.77 17.79
N ASP A 424 9.97 -6.11 16.92
CA ASP A 424 10.45 -4.74 17.10
C ASP A 424 9.90 -3.75 16.08
N ARG A 425 9.14 -4.21 15.06
CA ARG A 425 8.59 -3.34 14.02
C ARG A 425 7.46 -3.97 13.24
N LEU A 426 6.76 -3.12 12.49
CA LEU A 426 5.98 -3.52 11.31
C LEU A 426 6.70 -3.04 10.04
N SER A 427 6.76 -3.88 9.02
CA SER A 427 7.33 -3.56 7.71
C SER A 427 6.22 -3.66 6.66
N LEU A 428 5.70 -2.52 6.21
CA LEU A 428 4.74 -2.47 5.11
C LEU A 428 5.51 -2.47 3.78
N VAL A 429 5.29 -3.50 2.98
CA VAL A 429 5.70 -3.56 1.57
C VAL A 429 4.48 -3.28 0.71
N GLY A 430 4.39 -2.07 0.17
CA GLY A 430 3.29 -1.64 -0.68
C GLY A 430 3.58 -1.80 -2.17
N THR A 431 2.51 -1.84 -2.97
CA THR A 431 2.57 -1.94 -4.44
C THR A 431 2.08 -0.64 -5.07
N ASP A 432 2.85 -0.13 -6.03
CA ASP A 432 2.64 1.10 -6.78
C ASP A 432 2.31 2.32 -5.89
N ARG A 433 1.04 2.74 -5.83
CA ARG A 433 0.63 3.93 -5.06
C ARG A 433 0.73 3.71 -3.55
N LEU A 434 0.63 2.46 -3.08
CA LEU A 434 0.77 2.18 -1.66
C LEU A 434 2.24 2.28 -1.27
N LYS A 435 2.61 3.31 -0.50
CA LYS A 435 4.00 3.51 -0.09
C LYS A 435 4.42 2.47 0.94
N SER A 436 5.60 1.89 0.74
CA SER A 436 6.27 1.05 1.73
C SER A 436 6.67 1.88 2.96
N THR A 437 6.59 1.30 4.15
CA THR A 437 6.84 2.02 5.41
C THR A 437 7.37 1.09 6.49
N GLU A 438 8.52 1.45 7.08
CA GLU A 438 9.03 0.79 8.29
C GLU A 438 8.53 1.53 9.54
N MET A 439 7.91 0.78 10.44
CA MET A 439 7.37 1.27 11.71
C MET A 439 8.11 0.59 12.87
N ALA A 440 9.30 1.09 13.19
CA ALA A 440 10.16 0.55 14.24
C ALA A 440 9.72 1.04 15.64
N PHE A 441 9.33 0.09 16.48
CA PHE A 441 8.85 0.37 17.83
C PHE A 441 9.97 0.83 18.74
N ARG A 442 9.67 1.82 19.56
CA ARG A 442 10.52 2.29 20.64
C ARG A 442 10.12 1.66 21.97
#